data_AF-A0A925S3M1-F1
#
_entry.id   AF-A0A925S3M1-F1
#
_cell.length_a   1.000
_cell.length_b   1.000
_cell.length_c   1.000
_cell.angle_alpha   90.00
_cell.angle_beta   90.00
_cell.angle_gamma   90.00
#
_symmetry.space_group_name_H-M   'P 1'
#
loop_
_entity.id
_entity.type
_entity.pdbx_description
1 polymer ?
#
loop_
_entity_poly.entity_id
_entity_poly.type
_entity_poly.pdbx_seq_one_letter_code
_entity_poly.pdbx_strand_id
1 'polypeptide(L)'
;MNHCPFARSRLNQLLGTFGTGLAAALIAAPSAMASSHREAPFITGLPKVDATDLYMFRSYETGREAFVTILANYQPFQDPQGGPNFSMFSPEALYEIHIDNNGDAVEDI
;
A
#
# COMPACT_ATOMS: atom_id res chain seq x y z
N MET A 1 -48.53 29.04 -20.68
CA MET A 1 -47.29 29.03 -19.89
C MET A 1 -46.21 28.38 -20.73
N ASN A 2 -45.44 29.18 -21.47
CA ASN A 2 -44.52 28.70 -22.49
C ASN A 2 -43.20 28.31 -21.82
N HIS A 3 -42.86 27.02 -21.83
CA HIS A 3 -41.53 26.56 -21.44
C HIS A 3 -40.49 27.13 -22.41
N CYS A 4 -39.51 27.87 -21.89
CA CYS A 4 -38.39 28.39 -22.68
C CYS A 4 -37.36 27.26 -22.92
N PRO A 5 -37.15 26.78 -24.16
CA PRO A 5 -36.26 25.65 -24.44
C PRO A 5 -34.76 26.01 -24.41
N PHE A 6 -34.43 27.30 -24.37
CA PHE A 6 -33.08 27.79 -24.63
C PHE A 6 -32.13 27.71 -23.42
N ALA A 7 -32.65 27.62 -22.19
CA ALA A 7 -31.82 27.58 -20.98
C ALA A 7 -31.14 26.21 -20.73
N ARG A 8 -31.72 25.11 -21.23
CA ARG A 8 -31.18 23.75 -21.07
C ARG A 8 -29.95 23.48 -21.95
N SER A 9 -29.81 24.21 -23.06
CA SER A 9 -28.77 24.00 -24.06
C SER A 9 -27.37 24.44 -23.59
N ARG A 10 -27.25 25.59 -22.91
CA ARG A 10 -25.96 26.08 -22.40
C ARG A 10 -25.40 25.24 -21.25
N LEU A 11 -26.28 24.71 -20.40
CA LEU A 11 -25.91 23.80 -19.32
C LEU A 11 -25.35 22.48 -19.87
N ASN A 12 -26.03 21.87 -20.85
CA ASN A 12 -25.55 20.64 -21.50
C ASN A 12 -24.24 20.85 -22.29
N GLN A 13 -24.02 22.03 -22.88
CA GLN A 13 -22.74 22.37 -23.53
C GLN A 13 -21.59 22.54 -22.52
N LEU A 14 -21.85 23.16 -21.37
CA LEU A 14 -20.85 23.30 -20.29
C LEU A 14 -20.51 21.95 -19.64
N LEU A 15 -21.51 21.10 -19.39
CA LEU A 15 -21.28 19.72 -18.90
C LEU A 15 -20.52 18.86 -19.94
N GLY A 16 -20.83 19.01 -21.23
CA GLY A 16 -20.14 18.26 -22.29
C GLY A 16 -18.67 18.67 -22.49
N THR A 17 -18.37 19.97 -22.37
CA THR A 17 -16.98 20.48 -22.47
C THR A 17 -16.15 20.12 -21.25
N PHE A 18 -16.73 20.16 -20.05
CA PHE A 18 -16.06 19.64 -18.84
C PHE A 18 -15.80 18.13 -18.93
N GLY A 19 -16.79 17.35 -19.37
CA GLY A 19 -16.65 15.90 -19.51
C GLY A 19 -15.58 15.49 -20.53
N THR A 20 -15.53 16.18 -21.67
CA THR A 20 -14.50 15.95 -22.69
C THR A 20 -13.10 16.38 -22.24
N GLY A 21 -12.99 17.50 -21.52
CA GLY A 21 -11.73 17.96 -20.92
C GLY A 21 -11.17 16.97 -19.90
N LEU A 22 -12.02 16.43 -19.01
CA LEU A 22 -11.62 15.42 -18.03
C LEU A 22 -11.19 14.10 -18.70
N ALA A 23 -11.93 13.65 -19.72
CA ALA A 23 -11.58 12.44 -20.46
C ALA A 23 -10.22 12.58 -21.18
N ALA A 24 -9.97 13.73 -21.81
CA ALA A 24 -8.67 14.00 -22.45
C ALA A 24 -7.53 14.04 -21.43
N ALA A 25 -7.75 14.62 -20.25
CA ALA A 25 -6.76 14.65 -19.18
C ALA A 25 -6.43 13.25 -18.62
N LEU A 26 -7.44 12.37 -18.49
CA LEU A 26 -7.22 10.99 -18.05
C LEU A 26 -6.48 10.14 -19.09
N ILE A 27 -6.73 10.35 -20.38
CA ILE A 27 -6.02 9.66 -21.46
C ILE A 27 -4.56 10.14 -21.59
N ALA A 28 -4.33 11.44 -21.37
CA ALA A 28 -3.00 12.04 -21.44
C ALA A 28 -2.18 11.90 -20.15
N ALA A 29 -2.77 11.35 -19.08
CA ALA A 29 -2.06 11.16 -17.82
C ALA A 29 -0.93 10.12 -18.00
N PRO A 30 0.31 10.42 -17.56
CA PRO A 30 1.39 9.44 -17.59
C PRO A 30 1.04 8.25 -16.70
N SER A 31 1.48 7.05 -17.10
CA SER A 31 1.36 5.86 -16.26
C SER A 31 2.15 6.07 -14.96
N ALA A 32 1.49 5.92 -13.81
CA ALA A 32 2.18 5.89 -12.54
C ALA A 32 3.02 4.60 -12.47
N MET A 33 4.33 4.73 -12.27
CA MET A 33 5.18 3.59 -11.92
C MET A 33 5.06 3.34 -10.42
N ALA A 34 4.66 2.13 -10.04
CA ALA A 34 4.71 1.72 -8.64
C ALA A 34 6.18 1.49 -8.25
N SER A 35 6.57 1.98 -7.07
CA SER A 35 7.89 1.72 -6.50
C SER A 35 7.96 0.28 -5.99
N SER A 36 9.05 -0.43 -6.29
CA SER A 36 9.35 -1.72 -5.68
C SER A 36 10.28 -1.51 -4.48
N HIS A 37 9.93 -2.04 -3.31
CA HIS A 37 10.80 -1.93 -2.12
C HIS A 37 12.14 -2.67 -2.30
N ARG A 38 12.16 -3.70 -3.16
CA ARG A 38 13.36 -4.47 -3.51
C ARG A 38 14.41 -3.64 -4.28
N GLU A 39 14.02 -2.50 -4.84
CA GLU A 39 14.91 -1.60 -5.59
C GLU A 39 15.62 -0.57 -4.70
N ALA A 40 15.37 -0.58 -3.38
CA ALA A 40 16.14 0.23 -2.45
C ALA A 40 17.63 -0.20 -2.49
N PRO A 41 18.59 0.75 -2.62
CA PRO A 41 20.00 0.44 -2.87
C PRO A 41 20.64 -0.57 -1.91
N PHE A 42 20.20 -0.61 -0.64
CA PHE A 42 20.69 -1.57 0.35
C PHE A 42 20.04 -2.95 0.22
N ILE A 43 18.75 -3.00 -0.09
CA ILE A 43 17.96 -4.24 -0.14
C ILE A 43 18.19 -5.01 -1.44
N THR A 44 18.51 -4.33 -2.55
CA THR A 44 18.79 -4.98 -3.84
C THR A 44 19.90 -6.04 -3.75
N GLY A 45 20.93 -5.81 -2.93
CA GLY A 45 22.02 -6.78 -2.69
C GLY A 45 21.73 -7.81 -1.59
N LEU A 46 20.69 -7.59 -0.78
CA LEU A 46 20.35 -8.40 0.39
C LEU A 46 18.86 -8.78 0.38
N PRO A 47 18.39 -9.53 -0.62
CA PRO A 47 16.95 -9.80 -0.81
C PRO A 47 16.30 -10.60 0.34
N LYS A 48 17.09 -11.21 1.23
CA LYS A 48 16.60 -11.90 2.43
C LYS A 48 16.16 -10.95 3.55
N VAL A 49 16.50 -9.67 3.47
CA VAL A 49 16.08 -8.64 4.45
C VAL A 49 15.04 -7.67 3.86
N ASP A 50 14.46 -8.03 2.72
CA ASP A 50 13.38 -7.25 2.09
C ASP A 50 12.08 -7.41 2.91
N ALA A 51 11.78 -6.40 3.73
CA ALA A 51 10.51 -6.29 4.47
C ALA A 51 9.39 -5.95 3.48
N THR A 52 8.47 -6.89 3.27
CA THR A 52 7.42 -6.74 2.26
C THR A 52 6.20 -6.03 2.83
N ASP A 53 5.81 -6.41 4.05
CA ASP A 53 4.60 -5.93 4.70
C ASP A 53 4.74 -5.95 6.23
N LEU A 54 4.10 -4.99 6.89
CA LEU A 54 3.90 -4.97 8.34
C LEU A 54 2.40 -4.94 8.63
N TYR A 55 1.92 -5.85 9.46
CA TYR A 55 0.55 -5.92 9.91
C TYR A 55 0.49 -5.69 11.41
N MET A 56 -0.46 -4.86 11.85
CA MET A 56 -0.72 -4.62 13.27
C MET A 56 -2.23 -4.64 13.52
N PHE A 57 -2.66 -5.48 14.47
CA PHE A 57 -4.07 -5.64 14.80
C PHE A 57 -4.26 -6.07 16.26
N ARG A 58 -5.45 -5.84 16.83
CA ARG A 58 -5.78 -6.38 18.15
C ARG A 58 -5.88 -7.91 18.08
N SER A 59 -5.33 -8.59 19.07
CA SER A 59 -5.34 -10.06 19.11
C SER A 59 -6.77 -10.63 19.07
N TYR A 60 -6.97 -11.68 18.28
CA TYR A 60 -8.20 -12.47 18.21
C TYR A 60 -8.14 -13.76 19.03
N GLU A 61 -6.99 -14.06 19.64
CA GLU A 61 -6.80 -15.23 20.48
C GLU A 61 -7.55 -15.08 21.81
N THR A 62 -8.34 -16.09 22.17
CA THR A 62 -9.11 -16.14 23.43
C THR A 62 -8.21 -15.90 24.64
N GLY A 63 -8.56 -14.93 25.50
CA GLY A 63 -7.77 -14.58 26.69
C GLY A 63 -6.62 -13.60 26.43
N ARG A 64 -6.45 -13.10 25.20
CA ARG A 64 -5.44 -12.08 24.84
C ARG A 64 -6.07 -10.79 24.34
N GLU A 65 -7.25 -10.43 24.80
CA GLU A 65 -8.03 -9.29 24.31
C GLU A 65 -7.32 -7.94 24.55
N ALA A 66 -6.39 -7.88 25.51
CA ALA A 66 -5.57 -6.72 25.83
C ALA A 66 -4.29 -6.58 24.98
N PHE A 67 -4.01 -7.51 24.06
CA PHE A 67 -2.76 -7.51 23.29
C PHE A 67 -2.96 -6.96 21.87
N VAL A 68 -1.91 -6.33 21.37
CA VAL A 68 -1.73 -6.05 19.94
C VAL A 68 -0.80 -7.12 19.37
N THR A 69 -1.19 -7.67 18.23
CA THR A 69 -0.43 -8.64 17.45
C THR A 69 0.23 -7.89 16.28
N ILE A 70 1.54 -8.08 16.13
CA ILE A 70 2.35 -7.48 15.08
C ILE A 70 3.00 -8.59 14.26
N LEU A 71 2.88 -8.54 12.94
CA LEU A 71 3.53 -9.46 12.00
C LEU A 71 4.33 -8.66 10.99
N ALA A 72 5.60 -9.02 10.83
CA ALA A 72 6.45 -8.50 9.77
C ALA A 72 6.75 -9.62 8.75
N ASN A 73 6.40 -9.38 7.50
CA ASN A 73 6.69 -10.30 6.41
C ASN A 73 8.00 -9.92 5.73
N TYR A 74 8.80 -10.93 5.46
CA TYR A 74 10.04 -10.82 4.70
C TYR A 74 10.01 -11.84 3.58
N GLN A 75 10.55 -11.47 2.42
CA GLN A 75 10.59 -12.30 1.22
C GLN A 75 9.17 -12.65 0.67
N PRO A 76 8.72 -12.00 -0.41
CA PRO A 76 7.35 -12.15 -0.87
C PRO A 76 7.13 -13.50 -1.59
N PHE A 77 5.86 -13.86 -1.79
CA PHE A 77 5.42 -14.94 -2.68
C PHE A 77 5.97 -16.34 -2.39
N GLN A 78 5.88 -16.78 -1.12
CA GLN A 78 6.17 -18.16 -0.73
C GLN A 78 4.89 -18.97 -0.58
N ASP A 79 4.23 -19.28 -1.70
CA ASP A 79 2.99 -20.06 -1.67
C ASP A 79 3.26 -21.56 -1.38
N PRO A 80 2.28 -22.32 -0.86
CA PRO A 80 2.48 -23.73 -0.54
C PRO A 80 2.81 -24.61 -1.75
N GLN A 81 2.44 -24.18 -2.95
CA GLN A 81 2.65 -24.92 -4.20
C GLN A 81 4.11 -24.84 -4.68
N GLY A 82 4.85 -23.79 -4.30
CA GLY A 82 6.28 -23.62 -4.57
C GLY A 82 7.22 -24.52 -3.76
N GLY A 83 6.69 -25.39 -2.89
CA GLY A 83 7.49 -26.34 -2.13
C GLY A 83 8.30 -27.33 -3.01
N PRO A 84 9.33 -27.98 -2.45
CA PRO A 84 9.77 -27.94 -1.04
C PRO A 84 10.74 -26.78 -0.73
N ASN A 85 11.14 -25.99 -1.73
CA ASN A 85 12.21 -25.01 -1.60
C ASN A 85 11.66 -23.64 -1.21
N PHE A 86 11.70 -23.34 0.09
CA PHE A 86 11.33 -22.04 0.64
C PHE A 86 12.57 -21.21 0.93
N SER A 87 12.44 -19.90 0.76
CA SER A 87 13.44 -18.95 1.21
C SER A 87 13.35 -18.78 2.73
N MET A 88 14.49 -18.98 3.38
CA MET A 88 14.63 -18.83 4.83
C MET A 88 15.20 -17.45 5.17
N PHE A 89 14.86 -16.99 6.37
CA PHE A 89 15.49 -15.84 7.00
C PHE A 89 17.02 -15.93 6.94
N SER A 90 17.67 -14.78 6.80
CA SER A 90 19.13 -14.72 6.85
C SER A 90 19.62 -14.95 8.29
N PRO A 91 20.54 -15.89 8.54
CA PRO A 91 21.10 -16.08 9.88
C PRO A 91 22.05 -14.93 10.30
N GLU A 92 22.45 -14.09 9.34
CA GLU A 92 23.37 -12.97 9.53
C GLU A 92 22.65 -11.63 9.71
N ALA A 93 21.32 -11.62 9.63
CA ALA A 93 20.51 -10.42 9.75
C ALA A 93 19.85 -10.31 11.13
N LEU A 94 19.70 -9.07 11.58
CA LEU A 94 18.92 -8.72 12.75
C LEU A 94 17.57 -8.18 12.27
N TYR A 95 16.48 -8.77 12.77
CA TYR A 95 15.11 -8.43 12.40
C TYR A 95 14.40 -7.89 13.64
N GLU A 96 14.25 -6.57 13.71
CA GLU A 96 13.69 -5.87 14.87
C GLU A 96 12.49 -5.01 14.47
N ILE A 97 11.57 -4.84 15.42
CA ILE A 97 10.42 -3.95 15.30
C ILE A 97 10.50 -3.02 16.50
N HIS A 98 10.74 -1.75 16.24
CA HIS A 98 10.91 -0.74 17.28
C HIS A 98 9.57 -0.04 17.48
N ILE A 99 9.11 0.05 18.73
CA ILE A 99 7.80 0.65 19.04
C ILE A 99 8.00 1.87 19.92
N ASP A 100 7.62 3.03 19.42
CA ASP A 100 7.33 4.22 20.23
C ASP A 100 5.84 4.20 20.60
N ASN A 101 5.55 4.13 21.90
CA ASN A 101 4.18 4.12 22.41
C ASN A 101 3.79 5.42 23.13
N ASN A 102 4.69 6.39 23.20
CA ASN A 102 4.54 7.62 23.98
C ASN A 102 4.61 8.91 23.12
N GLY A 103 5.10 8.81 21.88
CA GLY A 103 5.15 9.87 20.88
C GLY A 103 6.41 10.74 20.91
N ASP A 104 7.48 10.32 21.59
CA ASP A 104 8.75 11.06 21.67
C ASP A 104 9.75 10.72 20.55
N ALA A 105 9.38 9.80 19.64
CA ALA A 105 10.21 9.26 18.57
C ALA A 105 11.45 8.49 19.06
N VAL A 106 11.40 7.94 20.28
CA VAL A 106 12.37 7.00 20.83
C VAL A 106 11.68 5.64 21.02
N GLU A 107 12.41 4.55 20.78
CA GLU A 107 11.88 3.21 20.98
C GLU A 107 11.70 2.90 22.48
N ASP A 108 10.52 2.36 22.83
CA ASP A 108 10.19 1.88 24.17
C ASP A 108 10.28 0.35 24.29
N ILE A 109 10.04 -0.36 23.17
CA ILE A 109 9.92 -1.82 23.06
C ILE A 109 10.62 -2.30 21.79
#